data_AF-A0A1G7TGI2-F1
#
_entry.id   AF-A0A1G7TGI2-F1
#
_cell.length_a   1.000
_cell.length_b   1.000
_cell.length_c   1.000
_cell.angle_alpha   90.00
_cell.angle_beta   90.00
_cell.angle_gamma   90.00
#
_symmetry.space_group_name_H-M   'P 1'
#
loop_
_entity.id
_entity.type
_entity.pdbx_description
1 polymer ?
#
loop_
_entity_poly.entity_id
_entity_poly.type
_entity_poly.pdbx_seq_one_letter_code
_entity_poly.pdbx_strand_id
1 'polypeptide(L)'
;MLTTIMTAISQNAALGWIVRRIFDWGGWLLSIIGGALALWSQLDPVTQATLLTVLQGNWGEVTLGSAFGFAALVISQWRSWRATVKPQVVDGQKHRRELTDAEALAMNNAATGHNQTHIQRR
;
A
#
# COMPACT_ATOMS: atom_id res chain seq x y z
N MET A 1 29.39 -20.74 11.81
CA MET A 1 28.41 -21.20 10.79
C MET A 1 27.62 -20.04 10.19
N LEU A 2 27.01 -19.17 11.00
CA LEU A 2 26.31 -17.96 10.52
C LEU A 2 27.20 -17.03 9.66
N THR A 3 28.46 -16.82 10.06
CA THR A 3 29.44 -16.02 9.31
C THR A 3 29.74 -16.60 7.93
N THR A 4 29.87 -17.92 7.82
CA THR A 4 30.16 -18.63 6.56
C THR A 4 28.99 -18.55 5.57
N ILE A 5 27.75 -18.60 6.08
CA ILE A 5 26.53 -18.43 5.28
C ILE A 5 26.41 -16.99 4.77
N MET A 6 26.70 -15.99 5.61
CA MET A 6 26.68 -14.58 5.21
C MET A 6 27.73 -14.27 4.13
N THR A 7 28.91 -14.89 4.20
CA THR A 7 29.95 -14.76 3.16
C THR A 7 29.51 -15.39 1.83
N ALA A 8 28.87 -16.57 1.87
CA ALA A 8 28.36 -17.24 0.66
C ALA A 8 27.21 -16.46 -0.01
N ILE A 9 26.33 -15.82 0.77
CA ILE A 9 25.24 -14.98 0.27
C ILE A 9 25.78 -13.69 -0.35
N SER A 10 26.80 -13.07 0.25
CA SER A 10 27.37 -11.81 -0.24
C SER A 10 28.27 -11.97 -1.48
N GLN A 11 28.85 -13.16 -1.67
CA GLN A 11 29.62 -13.50 -2.88
C GLN A 11 28.75 -13.96 -4.05
N ASN A 12 27.49 -14.34 -3.80
CA ASN A 12 26.55 -14.77 -4.82
C ASN A 12 25.46 -13.72 -5.04
N ALA A 13 25.57 -12.97 -6.14
CA ALA A 13 24.64 -11.90 -6.50
C ALA A 13 23.17 -12.37 -6.59
N ALA A 14 22.92 -13.63 -6.98
CA ALA A 14 21.56 -14.18 -7.05
C ALA A 14 20.99 -14.43 -5.65
N LEU A 15 21.78 -15.00 -4.72
CA LEU A 15 21.33 -15.22 -3.34
C LEU A 15 21.14 -13.89 -2.60
N GLY A 16 22.05 -12.94 -2.77
CA GLY A 16 21.90 -11.58 -2.22
C GLY A 16 20.66 -10.88 -2.75
N TRP A 17 20.35 -11.01 -4.05
CA TRP A 17 19.13 -10.46 -4.64
C TRP A 17 17.86 -11.12 -4.10
N ILE A 18 17.82 -12.46 -3.98
CA ILE A 18 16.66 -13.19 -3.44
C ILE A 18 16.44 -12.81 -1.97
N VAL A 19 17.49 -12.77 -1.15
CA VAL A 19 17.40 -12.41 0.26
C VAL A 19 16.88 -10.98 0.40
N ARG A 20 17.39 -10.03 -0.40
CA ARG A 20 16.86 -8.66 -0.43
C ARG A 20 15.38 -8.63 -0.84
N ARG A 21 14.96 -9.46 -1.80
CA ARG A 21 13.55 -9.55 -2.18
C ARG A 21 12.70 -10.15 -1.07
N ILE A 22 13.18 -11.15 -0.34
CA ILE A 22 12.44 -11.71 0.80
C ILE A 22 12.27 -10.64 1.89
N PHE A 23 13.27 -9.80 2.16
CA PHE A 23 13.12 -8.71 3.14
C PHE A 23 12.27 -7.54 2.65
N ASP A 24 12.41 -7.13 1.38
CA ASP A 24 11.58 -6.07 0.79
C ASP A 24 10.09 -6.48 0.75
N TRP A 25 9.81 -7.72 0.30
CA TRP A 25 8.45 -8.26 0.22
C TRP A 25 7.94 -8.69 1.59
N GLY A 26 8.80 -9.26 2.43
CA GLY A 26 8.47 -9.69 3.78
C GLY A 26 8.11 -8.50 4.67
N GLY A 27 8.83 -7.38 4.55
CA GLY A 27 8.48 -6.14 5.23
C GLY A 27 7.12 -5.59 4.80
N TRP A 28 6.83 -5.60 3.49
CA TRP A 28 5.53 -5.16 2.97
C TRP A 28 4.39 -6.10 3.38
N LEU A 29 4.59 -7.41 3.27
CA LEU A 29 3.61 -8.43 3.65
C LEU A 29 3.32 -8.38 5.16
N LEU A 30 4.35 -8.27 5.99
CA LEU A 30 4.19 -8.11 7.44
C LEU A 30 3.49 -6.79 7.79
N SER A 31 3.75 -5.71 7.04
CA SER A 31 3.06 -4.43 7.24
C SER A 31 1.58 -4.53 6.89
N ILE A 32 1.23 -5.26 5.82
CA ILE A 32 -0.17 -5.51 5.44
C ILE A 32 -0.87 -6.39 6.47
N ILE A 33 -0.25 -7.52 6.86
CA ILE A 33 -0.82 -8.44 7.85
C ILE A 33 -0.96 -7.71 9.19
N GLY A 34 0.06 -6.97 9.61
CA GLY A 34 0.04 -6.17 10.84
C GLY A 34 -1.05 -5.09 10.80
N GLY A 35 -1.19 -4.39 9.69
CA GLY A 35 -2.26 -3.40 9.48
C GLY A 35 -3.66 -4.03 9.50
N ALA A 36 -3.82 -5.19 8.86
CA ALA A 36 -5.09 -5.93 8.86
C ALA A 36 -5.46 -6.43 10.26
N LEU A 37 -4.49 -6.94 11.04
CA LEU A 37 -4.70 -7.36 12.43
C LEU A 37 -5.01 -6.19 13.36
N ALA A 38 -4.35 -5.04 13.16
CA ALA A 38 -4.64 -3.83 13.91
C ALA A 38 -6.03 -3.27 13.59
N LEU A 39 -6.47 -3.34 12.33
CA LEU A 39 -7.84 -3.03 11.96
C LEU A 39 -8.81 -4.01 12.61
N TRP A 40 -8.53 -5.31 12.52
CA TRP A 40 -9.36 -6.38 13.09
C TRP A 40 -9.59 -6.19 14.58
N SER A 41 -8.55 -5.88 15.35
CA SER A 41 -8.64 -5.70 16.81
C SER A 41 -9.43 -4.45 17.23
N GLN A 42 -9.61 -3.49 16.33
CA GLN A 42 -10.42 -2.28 16.57
C GLN A 42 -11.89 -2.45 16.19
N LEU A 43 -12.26 -3.51 15.48
CA LEU A 43 -13.64 -3.79 15.13
C LEU A 43 -14.39 -4.38 16.32
N ASP A 44 -15.66 -4.01 16.45
CA ASP A 44 -16.55 -4.61 17.44
C ASP A 44 -16.84 -6.09 17.09
N PRO A 45 -17.26 -6.91 18.07
CA PRO A 45 -17.48 -8.34 17.87
C PRO A 45 -18.50 -8.67 16.77
N VAL A 46 -19.51 -7.81 16.57
CA VAL A 46 -20.56 -8.04 15.57
C VAL A 46 -20.00 -7.83 14.16
N THR A 47 -19.19 -6.79 13.97
CA THR A 47 -18.52 -6.54 12.68
C THR A 47 -17.47 -7.60 12.35
N GLN A 48 -16.73 -8.10 13.34
CA GLN A 48 -15.80 -9.23 13.16
C GLN A 48 -16.53 -10.50 12.68
N ALA A 49 -17.61 -10.87 13.35
CA ALA A 49 -18.41 -12.03 12.96
C ALA A 49 -18.95 -11.88 11.53
N THR A 50 -19.47 -10.69 11.19
CA THR A 50 -19.96 -10.39 9.83
C THR A 50 -18.85 -10.54 8.77
N LEU A 51 -17.66 -10.02 9.04
CA LEU A 51 -16.50 -10.15 8.14
C LEU A 51 -16.09 -11.61 7.93
N LEU A 52 -16.08 -12.42 8.99
CA LEU A 52 -15.77 -13.85 8.90
C LEU A 52 -16.81 -14.58 8.04
N THR A 53 -18.09 -14.33 8.26
CA THR A 53 -19.19 -14.89 7.46
C THR A 53 -19.04 -14.51 5.98
N VAL A 54 -18.68 -13.26 5.69
CA VAL A 54 -18.40 -12.77 4.33
C VAL A 54 -17.19 -13.47 3.71
N LEU A 55 -16.07 -13.56 4.44
CA LEU A 55 -14.84 -14.20 3.96
C LEU A 55 -14.99 -15.71 3.74
N GLN A 56 -15.88 -16.35 4.50
CA GLN A 56 -16.23 -17.77 4.35
C GLN A 56 -17.21 -18.01 3.18
N GLY A 57 -17.67 -16.96 2.49
CA GLY A 57 -18.58 -17.07 1.35
C GLY A 57 -20.07 -17.20 1.74
N ASN A 58 -20.41 -17.06 3.02
CA ASN A 58 -21.76 -17.22 3.56
C ASN A 58 -22.57 -15.92 3.47
N TRP A 59 -22.60 -15.29 2.29
CA TRP A 59 -23.28 -14.00 2.08
C TRP A 59 -24.77 -14.01 2.42
N GLY A 60 -25.42 -15.19 2.40
CA GLY A 60 -26.84 -15.34 2.75
C GLY A 60 -27.15 -15.19 4.24
N GLU A 61 -26.15 -15.31 5.12
CA GLU A 61 -26.32 -15.17 6.58
C GLU A 61 -26.07 -13.72 7.06
N VAL A 62 -25.59 -12.84 6.17
CA VAL A 62 -25.32 -11.45 6.47
C VAL A 62 -26.63 -10.66 6.43
N THR A 63 -27.07 -10.17 7.59
CA THR A 63 -28.26 -9.32 7.67
C THR A 63 -28.07 -8.01 6.88
N LEU A 64 -29.14 -7.48 6.27
CA LEU A 64 -29.11 -6.21 5.53
C LEU A 64 -28.52 -5.05 6.35
N GLY A 65 -28.74 -5.03 7.67
CA GLY A 65 -28.19 -4.02 8.57
C GLY A 65 -26.67 -4.08 8.70
N SER A 66 -26.10 -5.29 8.83
CA SER A 66 -24.64 -5.46 8.91
C SER A 66 -23.95 -5.29 7.56
N ALA A 67 -24.62 -5.62 6.45
CA ALA A 67 -24.16 -5.31 5.11
C ALA A 67 -24.01 -3.78 4.90
N PHE A 68 -24.94 -2.98 5.42
CA PHE A 68 -24.86 -1.52 5.32
C PHE A 68 -23.70 -0.94 6.15
N GLY A 69 -23.53 -1.43 7.39
CA GLY A 69 -22.39 -1.03 8.23
C GLY A 69 -21.04 -1.39 7.58
N PHE A 70 -20.93 -2.59 7.01
CA PHE A 70 -19.75 -3.02 6.27
C PHE A 70 -19.50 -2.16 5.02
N ALA A 71 -20.53 -1.87 4.21
CA ALA A 71 -20.40 -1.00 3.05
C ALA A 71 -19.95 0.43 3.45
N ALA A 72 -20.49 0.98 4.54
CA ALA A 72 -20.07 2.28 5.06
C ALA A 72 -18.59 2.26 5.48
N LEU A 73 -18.13 1.20 6.14
CA LEU A 73 -16.72 1.02 6.48
C LEU A 73 -15.84 0.96 5.22
N VAL A 74 -16.19 0.14 4.23
CA VAL A 74 -15.43 0.04 2.97
C VAL A 74 -15.36 1.40 2.26
N ILE A 75 -16.49 2.12 2.16
CA ILE A 75 -16.52 3.46 1.54
C ILE A 75 -15.66 4.46 2.32
N SER A 76 -15.67 4.40 3.66
CA SER A 76 -14.87 5.29 4.50
C SER A 76 -13.38 5.08 4.27
N GLN A 77 -12.93 3.82 4.22
CA GLN A 77 -11.52 3.48 3.99
C GLN A 77 -11.12 3.81 2.56
N TRP A 78 -11.99 3.58 1.58
CA TRP A 78 -11.77 3.99 0.19
C TRP A 78 -11.58 5.50 0.04
N ARG A 79 -12.44 6.31 0.69
CA ARG A 79 -12.31 7.78 0.68
C ARG A 79 -11.03 8.25 1.37
N SER A 80 -10.68 7.66 2.51
CA SER A 80 -9.45 7.95 3.24
C SER A 80 -8.20 7.67 2.40
N TRP A 81 -8.17 6.49 1.76
CA TRP A 81 -7.09 6.13 0.85
C TRP A 81 -7.00 7.12 -0.32
N ARG A 82 -8.11 7.45 -0.96
CA ARG A 82 -8.13 8.39 -2.09
C ARG A 82 -7.71 9.81 -1.70
N ALA A 83 -7.93 10.21 -0.45
CA ALA A 83 -7.42 11.48 0.08
C ALA A 83 -5.90 11.46 0.32
N THR A 84 -5.38 10.32 0.81
CA THR A 84 -3.95 10.14 1.12
C THR A 84 -3.08 10.12 -0.13
N VAL A 85 -3.59 9.59 -1.25
CA VAL A 85 -2.85 9.47 -2.52
C VAL A 85 -2.98 10.73 -3.39
N LYS A 86 -3.62 11.81 -2.90
CA LYS A 86 -3.75 13.04 -3.68
C LYS A 86 -2.37 13.68 -3.95
N PRO A 87 -2.06 14.04 -5.21
CA PRO A 87 -0.82 14.74 -5.53
C PRO A 87 -0.81 16.14 -4.90
N GLN A 88 0.31 16.48 -4.26
CA GLN A 88 0.53 17.78 -3.62
C GLN A 88 1.82 18.41 -4.15
N VAL A 89 1.81 19.73 -4.38
CA VAL A 89 3.00 20.53 -4.70
C VAL A 89 3.23 21.53 -3.59
N VAL A 90 4.49 21.69 -3.22
CA VAL A 90 4.93 22.74 -2.30
C VAL A 90 5.39 23.91 -3.17
N ASP A 91 4.70 25.02 -3.09
CA ASP A 91 5.11 26.25 -3.78
C ASP A 91 6.40 26.81 -3.16
N GLY A 92 7.13 27.67 -3.87
CA GLY A 92 8.39 28.27 -3.40
C GLY A 92 8.26 29.02 -2.06
N GLN A 93 7.03 29.39 -1.68
CA GLN A 93 6.70 29.97 -0.38
C GLN A 93 6.27 28.95 0.70
N LYS A 94 6.56 27.66 0.49
CA LYS A 94 6.25 26.53 1.40
C LYS A 94 4.76 26.26 1.64
N HIS A 95 3.87 26.83 0.83
CA HIS A 95 2.45 26.50 0.88
C HIS A 95 2.19 25.18 0.14
N ARG A 96 1.45 24.26 0.77
CA ARG A 96 0.99 23.03 0.12
C ARG A 96 -0.30 23.32 -0.64
N ARG A 97 -0.32 23.01 -1.93
CA ARG A 97 -1.53 23.02 -2.75
C ARG A 97 -1.77 21.62 -3.34
N GLU A 98 -3.03 21.21 -3.38
CA GLU A 98 -3.44 20.04 -4.17
C GLU A 98 -3.26 20.35 -5.67
N LEU A 99 -2.71 19.42 -6.44
CA LEU A 99 -2.72 19.53 -7.91
C LEU A 99 -4.05 19.03 -8.44
N THR A 100 -4.51 19.66 -9.51
CA THR A 100 -5.57 19.06 -10.33
C THR A 100 -5.03 17.82 -11.06
N ASP A 101 -5.90 16.88 -11.42
CA ASP A 101 -5.50 15.66 -12.13
C ASP A 101 -4.75 15.96 -13.45
N ALA A 102 -5.15 17.03 -14.15
CA ALA A 102 -4.50 17.49 -15.37
C ALA A 102 -3.10 18.05 -15.12
N GLU A 103 -2.91 18.84 -14.06
CA GLU A 103 -1.61 19.37 -13.66
C GLU A 103 -0.67 18.24 -13.19
N ALA A 104 -1.20 17.27 -12.43
CA ALA A 104 -0.43 16.11 -11.98
C ALA A 104 0.04 15.24 -13.15
N LEU A 105 -0.81 15.03 -14.16
CA LEU A 105 -0.46 14.30 -15.38
C LEU A 105 0.61 15.05 -16.19
N ALA A 106 0.46 16.37 -16.36
CA ALA A 106 1.43 17.20 -17.07
C ALA A 106 2.79 17.21 -16.38
N MET A 107 2.82 17.30 -15.05
CA MET A 107 4.06 17.25 -14.25
C MET A 107 4.71 15.87 -14.30
N ASN A 108 3.94 14.79 -14.25
CA ASN A 108 4.47 13.44 -14.40
C ASN A 108 5.13 13.30 -15.79
N ASN A 109 4.43 13.67 -16.87
CA ASN A 109 4.95 13.59 -18.22
C ASN A 109 6.22 14.46 -18.43
N ALA A 110 6.27 15.65 -17.84
CA ALA A 110 7.46 16.50 -17.85
C ALA A 110 8.64 15.88 -17.09
N ALA A 111 8.39 15.27 -15.93
CA ALA A 111 9.41 14.57 -15.15
C ALA A 111 9.94 13.32 -15.88
N THR A 112 9.06 12.54 -16.52
CA THR A 112 9.45 11.35 -17.29
C THR A 112 10.29 11.73 -18.52
N GLY A 113 9.94 12.82 -19.21
CA GLY A 113 10.71 13.35 -20.34
C GLY A 113 12.11 13.82 -19.91
N HIS A 114 12.23 14.49 -18.76
CA HIS A 114 13.53 14.93 -18.26
C HIS A 114 14.43 13.75 -17.83
N ASN A 115 13.86 12.69 -17.26
CA ASN A 115 14.60 11.48 -16.90
C ASN A 115 15.13 10.71 -18.12
N GLN A 116 14.42 10.74 -19.25
CA GLN A 116 14.91 10.13 -20.50
C GLN A 116 16.11 10.88 -21.09
N THR A 117 16.17 12.21 -20.96
CA THR A 117 17.33 13.00 -21.44
C THR A 117 18.63 12.74 -20.67
N HIS A 118 18.53 12.32 -19.40
CA HIS A 118 19.69 11.95 -18.59
C HIS A 118 20.22 10.55 -18.88
N ILE A 119 19.38 9.64 -19.37
CA ILE A 119 19.76 8.26 -19.70
C ILE A 119 20.49 8.18 -21.06
N GLN A 120 20.21 9.08 -22.00
CA GLN A 120 20.83 9.08 -23.33
C GLN A 120 22.19 9.78 -23.43
N ARG A 121 22.75 10.30 -22.32
CA ARG A 121 24.13 10.82 -22.27
C ARG A 121 25.07 9.83 -21.57
N ARG A 122 25.22 8.63 -22.11
CA ARG A 122 26.34 7.72 -21.83
C ARG A 122 26.76 7.01 -23.08
#